data_AF-A0AAJ1UV26-F1
#
_entry.id   AF-A0AAJ1UV26-F1
#
_cell.length_a   1.000
_cell.length_b   1.000
_cell.length_c   1.000
_cell.angle_alpha   90.00
_cell.angle_beta   90.00
_cell.angle_gamma   90.00
#
_symmetry.space_group_name_H-M   'P 1'
#
loop_
_entity.id
_entity.type
_entity.pdbx_description
1 polymer ?
#
loop_
_entity_poly.entity_id
_entity_poly.type
_entity_poly.pdbx_seq_one_letter_code
_entity_poly.pdbx_strand_id
1 'polypeptide(L)'
;MIEFLLKPHIILLIISSALTVFIVFLNRILVNKKVVQEIKARMAEIRENITRAQREGDMESANKLLSEMLKVNSEYMKQSLKVLVASIIVISLAFPLLGSSFSGLAVSMPFELPFIGSKLNWIGWYVLVSFAIGWVVRKILEVE
;
A
#
# COMPACT_ATOMS: atom_id res chain seq x y z
N MET A 1 -34.19 -3.22 11.75
CA MET A 1 -33.09 -2.79 10.85
C MET A 1 -31.87 -2.31 11.63
N ILE A 2 -32.04 -1.50 12.70
CA ILE A 2 -30.94 -1.00 13.55
C ILE A 2 -30.29 -2.11 14.41
N GLU A 3 -31.07 -3.09 14.90
CA GLU A 3 -30.53 -4.23 15.68
C GLU A 3 -29.58 -5.15 14.90
N PHE A 4 -29.75 -5.25 13.58
CA PHE A 4 -28.83 -6.04 12.74
C PHE A 4 -27.47 -5.32 12.57
N LEU A 5 -27.50 -3.99 12.51
CA LEU A 5 -26.32 -3.13 12.47
C LEU A 5 -25.57 -3.09 13.82
N LEU A 6 -26.22 -3.46 14.92
CA LEU A 6 -25.61 -3.49 16.26
C LEU A 6 -24.82 -4.78 16.56
N LYS A 7 -24.84 -5.78 15.67
CA LYS A 7 -24.02 -6.98 15.83
C LYS A 7 -22.52 -6.60 15.77
N PRO A 8 -21.69 -7.04 16.74
CA PRO A 8 -20.28 -6.62 16.81
C PRO A 8 -19.49 -6.90 15.53
N HIS A 9 -19.84 -7.97 14.82
CA HIS A 9 -19.20 -8.37 13.56
C HIS A 9 -19.51 -7.41 12.40
N ILE A 10 -20.74 -6.88 12.33
CA ILE A 10 -21.19 -5.96 11.27
C ILE A 10 -20.61 -4.55 11.53
N ILE A 11 -20.59 -4.10 12.79
CA ILE A 11 -19.93 -2.85 13.18
C ILE A 11 -18.44 -2.90 12.83
N LEU A 12 -17.76 -3.99 13.19
CA LEU A 12 -16.34 -4.17 12.86
C LEU A 12 -16.11 -4.14 11.34
N LEU A 13 -16.99 -4.76 10.55
CA LEU A 13 -16.91 -4.74 9.09
C LEU A 13 -17.06 -3.30 8.55
N ILE A 14 -18.06 -2.55 9.03
CA ILE A 14 -18.31 -1.17 8.58
C ILE A 14 -17.13 -0.25 8.94
N ILE A 15 -16.64 -0.32 10.19
CA ILE A 15 -15.51 0.50 10.65
C ILE A 15 -14.24 0.12 9.90
N SER A 16 -13.95 -1.17 9.74
CA SER A 16 -12.78 -1.64 8.99
C SER A 16 -12.85 -1.18 7.53
N SER A 17 -14.01 -1.29 6.90
CA SER A 17 -14.20 -0.86 5.51
C SER A 17 -14.03 0.65 5.35
N ALA A 18 -14.62 1.44 6.25
CA ALA A 18 -14.46 2.90 6.26
C ALA A 18 -12.99 3.31 6.47
N LEU A 19 -12.29 2.63 7.39
CA LEU A 19 -10.88 2.86 7.65
C LEU A 19 -10.01 2.48 6.43
N THR A 20 -10.27 1.34 5.79
CA THR A 20 -9.53 0.95 4.58
C THR A 20 -9.77 1.94 3.45
N VAL A 21 -11.01 2.40 3.24
CA VAL A 21 -11.32 3.43 2.23
C VAL A 21 -10.58 4.72 2.55
N PHE A 22 -10.54 5.14 3.82
CA PHE A 22 -9.81 6.33 4.25
C PHE A 22 -8.29 6.21 4.01
N ILE A 23 -7.69 5.08 4.35
CA ILE A 23 -6.26 4.79 4.08
C ILE A 23 -5.98 4.86 2.58
N VAL A 24 -6.82 4.22 1.76
CA VAL A 24 -6.62 4.22 0.31
C VAL A 24 -6.78 5.63 -0.28
N PHE A 25 -7.73 6.40 0.25
CA PHE A 25 -7.93 7.78 -0.14
C PHE A 25 -6.74 8.68 0.23
N LEU A 26 -6.21 8.54 1.45
CA LEU A 26 -4.99 9.24 1.86
C LEU A 26 -3.80 8.88 0.96
N ASN A 27 -3.62 7.59 0.68
CA ASN A 27 -2.57 7.12 -0.22
C ASN A 27 -2.72 7.74 -1.61
N ARG A 28 -3.94 7.87 -2.12
CA ARG A 28 -4.19 8.51 -3.42
C ARG A 28 -3.79 9.99 -3.43
N ILE A 29 -4.12 10.74 -2.37
CA ILE A 29 -3.76 12.16 -2.28
C ILE A 29 -2.25 12.35 -2.15
N LEU A 30 -1.59 11.45 -1.40
CA LEU A 30 -0.15 11.54 -1.13
C LEU A 30 0.72 11.09 -2.31
N VAL A 31 0.21 10.21 -3.17
CA VAL A 31 0.87 9.77 -4.39
C VAL A 31 0.69 10.81 -5.49
N ASN A 32 1.78 11.47 -5.88
CA ASN A 32 1.78 12.28 -7.10
C ASN A 32 2.00 11.38 -8.33
N LYS A 33 0.90 10.96 -8.98
CA LYS A 33 0.93 10.11 -10.18
C LYS A 33 1.82 10.69 -11.30
N LYS A 34 1.80 12.01 -11.51
CA LYS A 34 2.60 12.67 -12.55
C LYS A 34 4.09 12.57 -12.27
N VAL A 35 4.51 12.86 -11.04
CA VAL A 35 5.92 12.78 -10.62
C VAL A 35 6.43 11.34 -10.75
N VAL A 36 5.63 10.35 -10.35
CA VAL A 36 6.00 8.94 -10.49
C VAL A 36 6.17 8.54 -11.95
N GLN A 37 5.29 8.98 -12.84
CA GLN A 37 5.38 8.70 -14.28
C GLN A 37 6.60 9.39 -14.92
N GLU A 38 6.89 10.63 -14.56
CA GLU A 38 8.08 11.35 -15.05
C GLU A 38 9.38 10.67 -14.61
N ILE A 39 9.48 10.28 -13.33
CA ILE A 39 10.62 9.54 -12.80
C ILE A 39 10.79 8.20 -13.53
N LYS A 40 9.70 7.47 -13.79
CA LYS A 40 9.73 6.22 -14.59
C LYS A 40 10.25 6.45 -16.01
N ALA A 41 9.81 7.52 -16.68
CA ALA A 41 10.27 7.87 -18.01
C ALA A 41 11.77 8.20 -18.03
N ARG A 42 12.24 9.05 -17.09
CA ARG A 42 13.66 9.38 -16.94
C ARG A 42 14.52 8.15 -16.65
N MET A 43 14.07 7.24 -15.80
CA MET A 43 14.79 5.99 -15.53
C MET A 43 14.96 5.13 -16.80
N ALA A 44 13.94 5.07 -17.66
CA ALA A 44 14.01 4.34 -18.93
C ALA A 44 15.02 4.96 -19.90
N GLU A 45 15.00 6.30 -20.03
CA GLU A 45 15.94 7.05 -20.85
C GLU A 45 17.38 6.90 -20.37
N ILE A 46 17.64 7.07 -19.06
CA ILE A 46 18.99 6.90 -18.49
C ILE A 46 19.48 5.47 -18.71
N ARG A 47 18.60 4.46 -18.59
CA ARG A 47 18.97 3.06 -18.82
C ARG A 47 19.36 2.79 -20.28
N GLU A 48 18.66 3.37 -21.23
CA GLU A 48 19.04 3.29 -22.65
C GLU A 48 20.41 3.94 -22.88
N ASN A 49 20.63 5.13 -22.31
CA ASN A 49 21.88 5.87 -22.46
C ASN A 49 23.07 5.14 -21.80
N ILE A 50 22.88 4.50 -20.65
CA ILE A 50 23.91 3.63 -20.04
C ILE A 50 24.27 2.49 -20.99
N THR A 51 23.26 1.83 -21.57
CA THR A 51 23.47 0.73 -22.50
C THR A 51 24.24 1.19 -23.75
N ARG A 52 23.96 2.40 -24.24
CA ARG A 52 24.66 3.01 -25.37
C ARG A 52 26.12 3.34 -25.04
N ALA A 53 26.36 4.05 -23.93
CA ALA A 53 27.71 4.40 -23.47
C ALA A 53 28.59 3.15 -23.21
N GLN A 54 28.00 2.07 -22.66
CA GLN A 54 28.70 0.80 -22.48
C GLN A 54 29.09 0.12 -23.80
N ARG A 55 28.22 0.18 -24.83
CA ARG A 55 28.51 -0.36 -26.16
C ARG A 55 29.60 0.42 -26.88
N GLU A 56 29.65 1.73 -26.67
CA GLU A 56 30.66 2.63 -27.24
C GLU A 56 32.00 2.61 -26.47
N GLY A 57 32.06 1.92 -25.32
CA GLY A 57 33.25 1.82 -24.48
C GLY A 57 33.51 3.06 -23.63
N ASP A 58 32.58 4.03 -23.59
CA ASP A 58 32.66 5.25 -22.80
C ASP A 58 32.25 4.97 -21.34
N MET A 59 33.21 4.44 -20.58
CA MET A 59 33.04 4.10 -19.17
C MET A 59 32.86 5.34 -18.28
N GLU A 60 33.36 6.51 -18.68
CA GLU A 60 33.21 7.74 -17.89
C GLU A 60 31.75 8.22 -17.94
N SER A 61 31.17 8.28 -19.14
CA SER A 61 29.76 8.63 -19.33
C SER A 61 28.83 7.59 -18.72
N ALA A 62 29.15 6.30 -18.85
CA ALA A 62 28.37 5.23 -18.21
C ALA A 62 28.34 5.39 -16.68
N ASN A 63 29.46 5.70 -16.04
CA ASN A 63 29.53 5.93 -14.59
C ASN A 63 28.76 7.19 -14.15
N LYS A 64 28.80 8.28 -14.93
CA LYS A 64 27.99 9.48 -14.68
C LYS A 64 26.49 9.18 -14.74
N LEU A 65 26.05 8.46 -15.76
CA LEU A 65 24.65 8.06 -15.94
C LEU A 65 24.19 7.08 -14.86
N LEU A 66 25.04 6.17 -14.38
CA LEU A 66 24.74 5.34 -13.21
C LEU A 66 24.52 6.18 -11.95
N SER A 67 25.36 7.19 -11.71
CA SER A 67 25.17 8.12 -10.59
C SER A 67 23.86 8.90 -10.71
N GLU A 68 23.50 9.33 -11.92
CA GLU A 68 22.23 10.00 -12.19
C GLU A 68 21.04 9.06 -11.95
N MET A 69 21.12 7.81 -12.39
CA MET A 69 20.11 6.78 -12.09
C MET A 69 19.92 6.58 -10.59
N LEU A 70 20.99 6.59 -9.79
CA LEU A 70 20.88 6.51 -8.32
C LEU A 70 20.14 7.72 -7.73
N LYS A 71 20.38 8.93 -8.25
CA LYS A 71 19.67 10.14 -7.80
C LYS A 71 18.18 10.05 -8.12
N VAL A 72 17.83 9.67 -9.35
CA VAL A 72 16.43 9.49 -9.78
C VAL A 72 15.74 8.37 -8.99
N ASN A 73 16.43 7.26 -8.73
CA ASN A 73 15.94 6.19 -7.86
C ASN A 73 15.70 6.68 -6.43
N SER A 74 16.57 7.55 -5.90
CA SER A 74 16.38 8.16 -4.58
C SER A 74 15.15 9.05 -4.53
N GLU A 75 14.87 9.82 -5.59
CA GLU A 75 13.64 10.61 -5.71
C GLU A 75 12.40 9.72 -5.73
N TYR A 76 12.43 8.64 -6.51
CA TYR A 76 11.37 7.61 -6.51
C TYR A 76 11.14 7.03 -5.11
N MET A 77 12.22 6.70 -4.42
CA MET A 77 12.18 6.10 -3.09
C MET A 77 11.63 7.09 -2.07
N LYS A 78 12.02 8.37 -2.09
CA LYS A 78 11.45 9.41 -1.20
C LYS A 78 9.94 9.54 -1.40
N GLN A 79 9.48 9.50 -2.65
CA GLN A 79 8.06 9.53 -2.95
C GLN A 79 7.33 8.29 -2.40
N SER A 80 7.92 7.11 -2.56
CA SER A 80 7.37 5.85 -2.02
C SER A 80 7.37 5.83 -0.48
N LEU A 81 8.43 6.34 0.15
CA LEU A 81 8.57 6.43 1.61
C LEU A 81 7.56 7.40 2.20
N LYS A 82 7.29 8.56 1.57
CA LYS A 82 6.24 9.49 2.01
C LYS A 82 4.88 8.78 2.13
N VAL A 83 4.55 7.94 1.15
CA VAL A 83 3.29 7.19 1.11
C VAL A 83 3.26 6.11 2.19
N LEU A 84 4.36 5.36 2.32
CA LEU A 84 4.48 4.30 3.33
C LEU A 84 4.40 4.84 4.76
N VAL A 85 5.13 5.92 5.06
CA VAL A 85 5.11 6.55 6.40
C VAL A 85 3.72 7.06 6.74
N ALA A 86 3.02 7.67 5.78
CA ALA A 86 1.64 8.08 6.00
C ALA A 86 0.71 6.90 6.26
N SER A 87 0.83 5.81 5.51
CA SER A 87 0.09 4.57 5.76
C SER A 87 0.35 4.03 7.18
N ILE A 88 1.63 4.01 7.61
CA ILE A 88 2.00 3.56 8.95
C ILE A 88 1.36 4.46 10.00
N ILE A 89 1.43 5.78 9.87
CA ILE A 89 0.84 6.72 10.83
C ILE A 89 -0.67 6.46 11.00
N VAL A 90 -1.39 6.27 9.89
CA VAL A 90 -2.84 6.01 9.94
C VAL A 90 -3.14 4.68 10.62
N ILE A 91 -2.36 3.63 10.28
CA ILE A 91 -2.50 2.31 10.89
C ILE A 91 -2.19 2.37 12.39
N SER A 92 -1.09 3.03 12.78
CA SER A 92 -0.67 3.20 14.18
C SER A 92 -1.69 3.98 15.01
N LEU A 93 -2.41 4.94 14.41
CA LEU A 93 -3.52 5.64 15.07
C LEU A 93 -4.77 4.77 15.17
N ALA A 94 -5.07 3.98 14.14
CA ALA A 94 -6.28 3.17 14.10
C ALA A 94 -6.19 1.89 14.95
N PHE A 95 -5.01 1.29 15.08
CA PHE A 95 -4.83 0.01 15.77
C PHE A 95 -5.19 0.05 17.27
N PRO A 96 -4.78 1.06 18.05
CA PRO A 96 -5.21 1.19 19.45
C PRO A 96 -6.73 1.41 19.58
N LEU A 97 -7.32 2.18 18.67
CA LEU A 97 -8.76 2.45 18.66
C LEU A 97 -9.57 1.17 18.41
N LEU A 98 -9.12 0.34 17.46
CA LEU A 98 -9.73 -0.95 17.17
C LEU A 98 -9.44 -1.98 18.27
N GLY A 99 -8.22 -2.03 18.79
CA GLY A 99 -7.83 -2.98 19.84
C GLY A 99 -8.60 -2.78 21.14
N SER A 100 -8.82 -1.53 21.56
CA SER A 100 -9.60 -1.23 22.77
C SER A 100 -11.07 -1.66 22.66
N SER A 101 -11.67 -1.55 21.48
CA SER A 101 -13.09 -1.85 21.24
C SER A 101 -13.36 -3.31 20.87
N PHE A 102 -12.39 -4.01 20.27
CA PHE A 102 -12.58 -5.32 19.63
C PHE A 102 -11.58 -6.41 20.08
N SER A 103 -10.74 -6.16 21.10
CA SER A 103 -9.71 -7.12 21.58
C SER A 103 -10.25 -8.52 21.92
N GLY A 104 -11.50 -8.64 22.37
CA GLY A 104 -12.14 -9.91 22.70
C GLY A 104 -12.91 -10.58 21.55
N LEU A 105 -12.97 -9.97 20.36
CA LEU A 105 -13.78 -10.48 19.26
C LEU A 105 -12.98 -11.41 18.34
N ALA A 106 -13.31 -12.69 18.42
CA ALA A 106 -12.92 -13.70 17.45
C ALA A 106 -14.03 -13.88 16.42
N VAL A 107 -13.72 -13.63 15.15
CA VAL A 107 -14.62 -13.90 14.03
C VAL A 107 -14.37 -15.34 13.56
N SER A 108 -15.36 -16.20 13.72
CA SER A 108 -15.33 -17.56 13.17
C SER A 108 -15.61 -17.53 11.68
N MET A 109 -14.70 -18.08 10.89
CA MET A 109 -14.87 -18.24 9.44
C MET A 109 -15.62 -19.54 9.12
N PRO A 110 -16.35 -19.57 7.99
CA PRO A 110 -17.02 -20.79 7.51
C PRO A 110 -16.06 -21.83 6.89
N PHE A 111 -14.76 -21.53 6.83
CA PHE A 111 -13.70 -22.42 6.35
C PHE A 111 -12.44 -22.26 7.23
N GLU A 112 -11.64 -23.31 7.31
CA GLU A 112 -10.37 -23.32 8.05
C GLU A 112 -9.22 -22.93 7.13
N LEU A 113 -8.47 -21.90 7.50
CA LEU A 113 -7.23 -21.56 6.80
C LEU A 113 -6.09 -22.46 7.31
N PRO A 114 -5.28 -23.06 6.42
CA PRO A 114 -4.07 -23.74 6.84
C PRO A 114 -3.18 -22.76 7.61
N PHE A 115 -2.57 -23.24 8.71
CA PHE A 115 -1.72 -22.47 9.66
C PHE A 115 -2.42 -21.46 10.60
N ILE A 116 -3.67 -21.04 10.33
CA ILE A 116 -4.36 -19.97 11.11
C ILE A 116 -5.63 -20.49 11.83
N GLY A 117 -6.28 -21.52 11.31
CA GLY A 117 -7.49 -22.13 11.89
C GLY A 117 -8.80 -21.44 11.49
N SER A 118 -9.89 -21.78 12.19
CA SER A 118 -11.27 -21.29 11.92
C SER A 118 -11.64 -19.98 12.63
N LYS A 119 -10.78 -19.47 13.53
CA LYS A 119 -11.06 -18.26 14.32
C LYS A 119 -10.00 -17.22 14.05
N LEU A 120 -10.41 -16.09 13.46
CA LEU A 120 -9.55 -14.93 13.30
C LEU A 120 -9.79 -13.93 14.41
N ASN A 121 -8.70 -13.46 15.00
CA ASN A 121 -8.75 -12.25 15.82
C ASN A 121 -9.10 -11.03 14.94
N TRP A 122 -9.54 -9.94 15.55
CA TRP A 122 -9.91 -8.69 14.87
C TRP A 122 -8.80 -8.17 13.94
N ILE A 123 -7.52 -8.37 14.29
CA ILE A 123 -6.36 -7.99 13.45
C ILE A 123 -6.37 -8.81 12.14
N GLY A 124 -6.51 -10.13 12.25
CA GLY A 124 -6.52 -11.01 11.08
C GLY A 124 -7.72 -10.73 10.16
N TRP A 125 -8.87 -10.42 10.76
CA TRP A 125 -10.05 -9.96 10.02
C TRP A 125 -9.82 -8.64 9.29
N TYR A 126 -9.22 -7.65 9.95
CA TYR A 126 -8.86 -6.36 9.34
C TYR A 126 -7.89 -6.53 8.17
N VAL A 127 -6.88 -7.40 8.31
CA VAL A 127 -5.91 -7.67 7.24
C VAL A 127 -6.61 -8.29 6.03
N LEU A 128 -7.49 -9.29 6.21
CA LEU A 128 -8.24 -9.90 5.10
C LEU A 128 -9.13 -8.89 4.38
N VAL A 129 -9.89 -8.09 5.12
CA VAL A 129 -10.76 -7.04 4.55
C VAL A 129 -9.91 -6.00 3.80
N SER A 130 -8.77 -5.61 4.37
CA SER A 130 -7.84 -4.66 3.74
C SER A 130 -7.24 -5.20 2.44
N PHE A 131 -6.93 -6.50 2.38
CA PHE A 131 -6.48 -7.14 1.14
C PHE A 131 -7.59 -7.16 0.07
N ALA A 132 -8.79 -7.59 0.44
CA ALA A 132 -9.93 -7.68 -0.48
C ALA A 132 -10.31 -6.30 -1.05
N ILE A 133 -10.53 -5.32 -0.16
CA ILE A 133 -10.83 -3.92 -0.57
C ILE A 133 -9.64 -3.33 -1.33
N GLY A 134 -8.41 -3.58 -0.87
CA GLY A 134 -7.22 -3.09 -1.56
C GLY A 134 -7.09 -3.62 -2.98
N TRP A 135 -7.52 -4.86 -3.25
CA TRP A 135 -7.57 -5.41 -4.60
C TRP A 135 -8.65 -4.74 -5.46
N VAL A 136 -9.87 -4.62 -4.92
CA VAL A 136 -11.00 -3.98 -5.61
C VAL A 136 -10.69 -2.52 -5.95
N VAL A 137 -10.16 -1.75 -5.00
CA VAL A 137 -9.91 -0.32 -5.19
C VAL A 137 -8.74 -0.08 -6.15
N ARG A 138 -7.71 -0.93 -6.15
CA ARG A 138 -6.64 -0.87 -7.17
C ARG A 138 -7.19 -1.07 -8.58
N LYS A 139 -8.13 -2.02 -8.73
CA LYS A 139 -8.79 -2.30 -10.00
C LYS A 139 -9.69 -1.15 -10.48
N ILE A 140 -10.37 -0.46 -9.56
CA ILE A 140 -11.23 0.69 -9.90
C ILE A 140 -10.42 1.95 -10.23
N LEU A 141 -9.26 2.14 -9.58
CA LEU A 141 -8.46 3.37 -9.73
C LEU A 141 -7.46 3.36 -10.91
N GLU A 142 -7.47 2.31 -11.73
CA GLU A 142 -6.51 2.07 -12.83
C GLU A 142 -5.08 2.43 -12.40
N VAL A 143 -4.70 1.99 -11.20
CA VAL A 143 -3.32 2.13 -10.71
C VAL A 143 -2.57 0.86 -11.15
N GLU A 144 -2.32 0.77 -12.44
CA GLU A 144 -1.22 -0.05 -13.01
C GLU A 144 -0.04 0.88 -13.34
#